data_AF-A0A8I1U700-F1
#
_entry.id   AF-A0A8I1U700-F1
#
_cell.length_a   1.000
_cell.length_b   1.000
_cell.length_c   1.000
_cell.angle_alpha   90.00
_cell.angle_beta   90.00
_cell.angle_gamma   90.00
#
_symmetry.space_group_name_H-M   'P 1'
#
loop_
_entity.id
_entity.type
_entity.pdbx_description
1 polymer ?
#
loop_
_entity_poly.entity_id
_entity_poly.type
_entity_poly.pdbx_seq_one_letter_code
_entity_poly.pdbx_strand_id
1 'polypeptide(L)'
;MPRLGFAFGSLAAVSFMAALWSPAVLAQSAPADIPAVMSVCTPVVGEEYDGNKDRWGQCIAAVGDYLKGIGAPSEATNQTIADLVAALVELYRNDQACVVDETELPIAIETAAQLSTDGVQQAQILEISATIQDCQVITTAAIPVPELASAN
;
A
#
# COMPACT_ATOMS: atom_id res chain seq x y z
N MET A 1 25.89 -45.06 -65.62
CA MET A 1 25.77 -43.96 -66.61
C MET A 1 24.32 -43.82 -67.02
N PRO A 2 23.91 -42.67 -67.62
CA PRO A 2 23.41 -41.44 -67.00
C PRO A 2 21.88 -41.54 -66.71
N ARG A 3 21.06 -40.53 -66.37
CA ARG A 3 21.13 -39.04 -66.32
C ARG A 3 20.55 -38.50 -65.00
N LEU A 4 20.63 -37.18 -64.81
CA LEU A 4 19.87 -36.42 -63.82
C LEU A 4 18.42 -36.16 -64.27
N GLY A 5 17.56 -35.84 -63.30
CA GLY A 5 16.26 -35.19 -63.52
C GLY A 5 15.91 -34.30 -62.32
N PHE A 6 16.37 -33.04 -62.32
CA PHE A 6 15.91 -32.04 -61.36
C PHE A 6 14.46 -31.64 -61.68
N ALA A 7 13.60 -31.60 -60.65
CA ALA A 7 12.32 -30.91 -60.71
C ALA A 7 12.22 -29.95 -59.52
N PHE A 8 12.11 -28.66 -59.81
CA PHE A 8 11.94 -27.61 -58.82
C PHE A 8 10.58 -27.74 -58.12
N GLY A 9 10.57 -27.68 -56.78
CA GLY A 9 9.36 -27.59 -55.95
C GLY A 9 9.52 -26.42 -54.98
N SER A 10 8.82 -25.32 -55.23
CA SER A 10 8.99 -24.05 -54.53
C SER A 10 8.24 -23.97 -53.19
N LEU A 11 8.80 -23.19 -52.27
CA LEU A 11 8.11 -22.41 -51.22
C LEU A 11 7.24 -23.15 -50.19
N ALA A 12 7.71 -23.16 -48.94
CA ALA A 12 7.07 -22.41 -47.84
C ALA A 12 7.85 -22.59 -46.52
N ALA A 13 8.87 -21.77 -46.28
CA ALA A 13 9.42 -21.62 -44.92
C ALA A 13 8.43 -20.79 -44.09
N VAL A 14 7.47 -21.45 -43.45
CA VAL A 14 6.56 -20.80 -42.50
C VAL A 14 7.34 -20.53 -41.21
N SER A 15 8.07 -19.41 -41.21
CA SER A 15 8.70 -18.87 -40.01
C SER A 15 7.60 -18.44 -39.03
N PHE A 16 7.18 -19.37 -38.17
CA PHE A 16 6.47 -19.05 -36.94
C PHE A 16 7.41 -18.21 -36.06
N MET A 17 7.39 -16.89 -36.25
CA MET A 17 7.79 -15.98 -35.19
C MET A 17 6.78 -16.16 -34.07
N ALA A 18 7.12 -17.04 -33.13
CA ALA A 18 6.50 -17.07 -31.81
C ALA A 18 6.84 -15.72 -31.15
N ALA A 19 5.98 -14.74 -31.39
CA ALA A 19 6.10 -13.44 -30.78
C ALA A 19 6.03 -13.64 -29.26
N LEU A 20 7.09 -13.24 -28.56
CA LEU A 20 7.18 -13.31 -27.12
C LEU A 20 6.38 -12.14 -26.54
N TRP A 21 5.05 -12.27 -26.54
CA TRP A 21 4.16 -11.40 -25.78
C TRP A 21 4.22 -11.80 -24.30
N SER A 22 5.41 -11.70 -23.71
CA SER A 22 5.53 -11.64 -22.26
C SER A 22 4.82 -10.36 -21.84
N PRO A 23 3.71 -10.41 -21.06
CA PRO A 23 3.24 -9.21 -20.40
C PRO A 23 4.38 -8.80 -19.47
N ALA A 24 5.01 -7.68 -19.77
CA ALA A 24 5.81 -6.99 -18.78
C ALA A 24 4.84 -6.55 -17.69
N VAL A 25 4.70 -7.40 -16.66
CA VAL A 25 4.23 -6.95 -15.36
C VAL A 25 5.22 -5.86 -14.99
N LEU A 26 4.79 -4.61 -15.19
CA LEU A 26 5.51 -3.46 -14.69
C LEU A 26 5.58 -3.66 -13.19
N ALA A 27 6.76 -4.00 -12.69
CA ALA A 27 7.01 -4.10 -11.27
C ALA A 27 6.80 -2.69 -10.71
N GLN A 28 5.59 -2.43 -10.22
CA GLN A 28 5.26 -1.18 -9.57
C GLN A 28 6.13 -1.13 -8.32
N SER A 29 7.11 -0.22 -8.33
CA SER A 29 8.07 -0.09 -7.26
C SER A 29 7.33 0.18 -5.96
N ALA A 30 7.67 -0.57 -4.90
CA ALA A 30 7.15 -0.33 -3.57
C ALA A 30 7.29 1.16 -3.18
N PRO A 31 6.33 1.73 -2.43
CA PRO A 31 6.43 3.13 -2.01
C PRO A 31 7.73 3.35 -1.21
N ALA A 32 8.48 4.39 -1.56
CA ALA A 32 9.78 4.68 -0.94
C ALA A 32 9.66 5.60 0.30
N ASP A 33 8.54 6.30 0.43
CA ASP A 33 8.27 7.28 1.48
C ASP A 33 6.76 7.40 1.75
N ILE A 34 6.39 8.12 2.82
CA ILE A 34 4.98 8.36 3.19
C ILE A 34 4.21 9.08 2.05
N PRO A 35 4.72 10.15 1.39
CA PRO A 35 4.06 10.74 0.22
C PRO A 35 3.72 9.74 -0.89
N ALA A 36 4.59 8.77 -1.17
CA ALA A 36 4.31 7.71 -2.14
C ALA A 36 3.18 6.77 -1.67
N VAL A 37 3.13 6.40 -0.37
CA VAL A 37 1.99 5.65 0.20
C VAL A 37 0.70 6.46 0.06
N MET A 38 0.73 7.73 0.46
CA MET A 38 -0.43 8.62 0.39
C MET A 38 -0.91 8.85 -1.05
N SER A 39 -0.02 8.80 -2.04
CA SER A 39 -0.40 8.87 -3.46
C SER A 39 -1.25 7.69 -3.94
N VAL A 40 -1.17 6.54 -3.25
CA VAL A 40 -2.05 5.38 -3.46
C VAL A 40 -3.27 5.44 -2.56
N CYS A 41 -3.09 5.65 -1.24
CA CYS A 41 -4.17 5.62 -0.27
C CYS A 41 -5.22 6.71 -0.46
N THR A 42 -4.81 7.95 -0.75
CA THR A 42 -5.75 9.09 -0.88
C THR A 42 -6.85 8.86 -1.92
N PRO A 43 -6.55 8.45 -3.18
CA PRO A 43 -7.61 8.14 -4.13
C PRO A 43 -8.38 6.85 -3.77
N VAL A 44 -7.75 5.80 -3.24
CA VAL A 44 -8.45 4.54 -2.90
C VAL A 44 -9.48 4.76 -1.80
N VAL A 45 -9.07 5.32 -0.66
CA VAL A 45 -9.97 5.62 0.46
C VAL A 45 -11.05 6.62 0.03
N GLY A 46 -10.72 7.58 -0.84
CA GLY A 46 -11.68 8.50 -1.44
C GLY A 46 -12.74 7.82 -2.31
N GLU A 47 -12.32 6.88 -3.17
CA GLU A 47 -13.21 6.06 -4.00
C GLU A 47 -14.11 5.14 -3.14
N GLU A 48 -13.57 4.59 -2.04
CA GLU A 48 -14.30 3.72 -1.12
C GLU A 48 -15.42 4.46 -0.37
N TYR A 49 -15.17 5.70 0.07
CA TYR A 49 -16.20 6.60 0.60
C TYR A 49 -17.29 6.93 -0.44
N ASP A 50 -16.93 7.04 -1.72
CA ASP A 50 -17.89 7.20 -2.82
C ASP A 50 -18.60 5.87 -3.20
N GLY A 51 -18.34 4.78 -2.47
CA GLY A 51 -18.94 3.45 -2.64
C GLY A 51 -18.26 2.57 -3.68
N ASN A 52 -17.14 3.01 -4.27
CA ASN A 52 -16.36 2.24 -5.24
C ASN A 52 -15.25 1.44 -4.55
N LYS A 53 -15.34 0.11 -4.65
CA LYS A 53 -14.39 -0.84 -4.04
C LYS A 53 -13.54 -1.60 -5.06
N ASP A 54 -13.47 -1.15 -6.32
CA ASP A 54 -12.68 -1.78 -7.40
C ASP A 54 -11.17 -1.87 -7.09
N ARG A 55 -10.67 -1.00 -6.20
CA ARG A 55 -9.27 -0.88 -5.81
C ARG A 55 -8.99 -1.30 -4.36
N TRP A 56 -9.96 -1.92 -3.69
CA TRP A 56 -9.83 -2.43 -2.31
C TRP A 56 -8.60 -3.34 -2.16
N GLY A 57 -7.86 -3.17 -1.07
CA GLY A 57 -6.58 -3.81 -0.81
C GLY A 57 -5.36 -3.01 -1.24
N GLN A 58 -5.50 -1.92 -2.01
CA GLN A 58 -4.35 -1.19 -2.57
C GLN A 58 -3.68 -0.24 -1.56
N CYS A 59 -4.42 0.41 -0.66
CA CYS A 59 -3.83 1.17 0.44
C CYS A 59 -3.17 0.22 1.44
N ILE A 60 -3.84 -0.88 1.83
CA ILE A 60 -3.22 -1.91 2.70
C ILE A 60 -1.93 -2.45 2.08
N ALA A 61 -1.93 -2.75 0.77
CA ALA A 61 -0.73 -3.22 0.08
C ALA A 61 0.38 -2.15 0.03
N ALA A 62 0.04 -0.89 -0.26
CA ALA A 62 1.01 0.22 -0.29
C ALA A 62 1.65 0.46 1.09
N VAL A 63 0.86 0.45 2.16
CA VAL A 63 1.33 0.51 3.55
C VAL A 63 2.22 -0.70 3.85
N GLY A 64 1.76 -1.90 3.57
CA GLY A 64 2.52 -3.14 3.81
C GLY A 64 3.85 -3.21 3.04
N ASP A 65 3.91 -2.70 1.81
CA ASP A 65 5.13 -2.68 1.00
C ASP A 65 6.10 -1.58 1.42
N TYR A 66 5.61 -0.42 1.85
CA TYR A 66 6.44 0.61 2.48
C TYR A 66 7.07 0.11 3.78
N LEU A 67 6.26 -0.51 4.66
CA LEU A 67 6.72 -1.09 5.92
C LEU A 67 7.77 -2.20 5.71
N LYS A 68 7.61 -3.06 4.69
CA LYS A 68 8.67 -4.01 4.27
C LYS A 68 9.95 -3.30 3.82
N GLY A 69 9.82 -2.15 3.16
CA GLY A 69 10.95 -1.33 2.69
C GLY A 69 11.76 -0.69 3.82
N ILE A 70 11.11 -0.34 4.95
CA ILE A 70 11.77 0.14 6.17
C ILE A 70 12.65 -0.97 6.80
N GLY A 71 12.20 -2.22 6.74
CA GLY A 71 12.96 -3.38 7.20
C GLY A 71 12.50 -3.90 8.57
N ALA A 72 13.45 -4.28 9.43
CA ALA A 72 13.14 -4.89 10.72
C ALA A 72 12.67 -3.86 11.76
N PRO A 73 11.64 -4.17 12.58
CA PRO A 73 11.20 -3.31 13.70
C PRO A 73 12.32 -2.88 14.64
N SER A 74 12.34 -1.59 14.99
CA SER A 74 13.25 -1.03 15.99
C SER A 74 12.72 0.29 16.56
N GLU A 75 13.30 0.76 17.66
CA GLU A 75 12.97 2.09 18.21
C GLU A 75 13.16 3.24 17.22
N ALA A 76 14.10 3.10 16.27
CA ALA A 76 14.33 4.10 15.22
C ALA A 76 13.18 4.15 14.19
N THR A 77 12.38 3.09 14.06
CA THR A 77 11.25 3.02 13.11
C THR A 77 9.92 3.44 13.73
N ASN A 78 9.80 3.48 15.06
CA ASN A 78 8.57 3.85 15.76
C ASN A 78 8.12 5.29 15.43
N GLN A 79 9.03 6.23 15.20
CA GLN A 79 8.64 7.58 14.74
C GLN A 79 8.07 7.53 13.31
N THR A 80 8.70 6.81 12.40
CA THR A 80 8.22 6.65 11.01
C THR A 80 6.86 5.97 10.94
N ILE A 81 6.57 5.04 11.86
CA ILE A 81 5.26 4.39 12.00
C ILE A 81 4.21 5.39 12.50
N ALA A 82 4.54 6.20 13.53
CA ALA A 82 3.65 7.26 14.00
C ALA A 82 3.36 8.31 12.92
N ASP A 83 4.38 8.74 12.15
CA ASP A 83 4.24 9.69 11.05
C ASP A 83 3.34 9.14 9.92
N LEU A 84 3.48 7.84 9.61
CA LEU A 84 2.62 7.15 8.64
C LEU A 84 1.17 7.06 9.13
N VAL A 85 0.95 6.68 10.39
CA VAL A 85 -0.39 6.60 10.98
C VAL A 85 -1.04 7.98 11.01
N ALA A 86 -0.31 9.03 11.39
CA ALA A 86 -0.82 10.40 11.35
C ALA A 86 -1.27 10.80 9.93
N ALA A 87 -0.48 10.49 8.90
CA ALA A 87 -0.86 10.75 7.50
C ALA A 87 -2.09 9.95 7.06
N LEU A 88 -2.23 8.68 7.48
CA LEU A 88 -3.42 7.86 7.21
C LEU A 88 -4.67 8.43 7.88
N VAL A 89 -4.58 8.87 9.14
CA VAL A 89 -5.72 9.45 9.90
C VAL A 89 -6.33 10.67 9.20
N GLU A 90 -5.53 11.49 8.51
CA GLU A 90 -6.02 12.63 7.72
C GLU A 90 -6.94 12.23 6.54
N LEU A 91 -7.01 10.94 6.16
CA LEU A 91 -7.95 10.43 5.16
C LEU A 91 -9.34 10.13 5.72
N TYR A 92 -9.50 10.05 7.05
CA TYR A 92 -10.77 9.74 7.68
C TYR A 92 -11.78 10.88 7.46
N ARG A 93 -12.91 10.54 6.85
CA ARG A 93 -14.09 11.41 6.74
C ARG A 93 -15.09 11.01 7.81
N ASN A 94 -15.63 12.02 8.51
CA ASN A 94 -16.68 11.87 9.52
C ASN A 94 -18.01 12.41 8.96
N ASP A 95 -18.51 11.71 7.95
CA ASP A 95 -19.87 11.81 7.47
C ASP A 95 -20.82 11.29 8.56
N GLN A 96 -21.90 12.02 8.86
CA GLN A 96 -22.79 11.69 10.00
C GLN A 96 -23.65 10.43 9.81
N ALA A 97 -23.32 9.60 8.82
CA ALA A 97 -24.01 8.38 8.44
C ALA A 97 -23.07 7.16 8.48
N CYS A 98 -22.24 7.06 9.52
CA CYS A 98 -21.32 5.94 9.77
C CYS A 98 -21.89 4.57 9.35
N VAL A 99 -21.36 4.02 8.26
CA VAL A 99 -21.52 2.63 7.86
C VAL A 99 -20.23 1.90 8.20
N VAL A 100 -20.33 0.92 9.09
CA VAL A 100 -19.24 -0.02 9.37
C VAL A 100 -18.81 -0.67 8.03
N ASP A 101 -17.50 -0.77 7.80
CA ASP A 101 -16.87 -1.26 6.56
C ASP A 101 -17.01 -0.34 5.32
N GLU A 102 -17.03 0.99 5.52
CA GLU A 102 -16.88 1.99 4.45
C GLU A 102 -15.56 1.86 3.68
N THR A 103 -14.42 1.89 4.38
CA THR A 103 -13.07 1.99 3.79
C THR A 103 -12.09 0.97 4.39
N GLU A 104 -10.98 0.73 3.70
CA GLU A 104 -9.89 -0.13 4.18
C GLU A 104 -8.94 0.56 5.17
N LEU A 105 -9.22 1.83 5.52
CA LEU A 105 -8.37 2.70 6.33
C LEU A 105 -8.03 2.14 7.74
N PRO A 106 -8.96 1.56 8.52
CA PRO A 106 -8.63 0.94 9.81
C PRO A 106 -7.59 -0.18 9.67
N ILE A 107 -7.77 -1.05 8.67
CA ILE A 107 -6.89 -2.19 8.42
C ILE A 107 -5.49 -1.71 7.97
N ALA A 108 -5.42 -0.62 7.21
CA ALA A 108 -4.15 0.02 6.85
C ALA A 108 -3.42 0.57 8.10
N ILE A 109 -4.14 1.18 9.05
CA ILE A 109 -3.58 1.69 10.31
C ILE A 109 -3.13 0.52 11.22
N GLU A 110 -3.91 -0.55 11.34
CA GLU A 110 -3.52 -1.78 12.04
C GLU A 110 -2.27 -2.44 11.43
N THR A 111 -2.14 -2.40 10.11
CA THR A 111 -0.96 -2.93 9.42
C THR A 111 0.31 -2.17 9.80
N ALA A 112 0.22 -0.85 10.03
CA ALA A 112 1.32 -0.05 10.57
C ALA A 112 1.63 -0.38 12.05
N ALA A 113 0.60 -0.60 12.87
CA ALA A 113 0.76 -0.95 14.29
C ALA A 113 1.62 -2.22 14.53
N GLN A 114 1.60 -3.17 13.58
CA GLN A 114 2.30 -4.45 13.68
C GLN A 114 3.83 -4.33 13.71
N LEU A 115 4.42 -3.23 13.22
CA LEU A 115 5.87 -3.01 13.28
C LEU A 115 6.33 -2.10 14.44
N SER A 116 5.43 -1.56 15.26
CA SER A 116 5.81 -0.77 16.43
C SER A 116 6.47 -1.66 17.48
N THR A 117 7.67 -1.32 17.94
CA THR A 117 8.32 -2.00 19.08
C THR A 117 7.91 -1.41 20.43
N ASP A 118 7.41 -0.17 20.44
CA ASP A 118 6.78 0.43 21.62
C ASP A 118 5.34 -0.09 21.76
N GLY A 119 5.07 -0.79 22.86
CA GLY A 119 3.74 -1.32 23.18
C GLY A 119 2.72 -0.25 23.57
N VAL A 120 3.16 0.92 24.04
CA VAL A 120 2.26 2.06 24.31
C VAL A 120 1.83 2.70 22.99
N GLN A 121 2.78 2.99 22.10
CA GLN A 121 2.49 3.46 20.75
C GLN A 121 1.60 2.46 19.99
N GLN A 122 1.92 1.16 20.04
CA GLN A 122 1.12 0.13 19.38
C GLN A 122 -0.34 0.13 19.88
N ALA A 123 -0.56 0.20 21.20
CA ALA A 123 -1.90 0.27 21.77
C ALA A 123 -2.67 1.53 21.31
N GLN A 124 -2.01 2.69 21.25
CA GLN A 124 -2.61 3.93 20.75
C GLN A 124 -2.98 3.86 19.26
N ILE A 125 -2.15 3.25 18.41
CA ILE A 125 -2.45 3.07 16.99
C ILE A 125 -3.67 2.14 16.81
N LEU A 126 -3.76 1.06 17.61
CA LEU A 126 -4.92 0.16 17.59
C LEU A 126 -6.20 0.83 18.10
N GLU A 127 -6.11 1.70 19.11
CA GLU A 127 -7.24 2.52 19.59
C GLU A 127 -7.72 3.51 18.51
N ILE A 128 -6.80 4.11 17.75
CA ILE A 128 -7.12 4.95 16.59
C ILE A 128 -7.86 4.13 15.50
N SER A 129 -7.36 2.95 15.14
CA SER A 129 -8.02 2.07 14.16
C SER A 129 -9.44 1.72 14.59
N ALA A 130 -9.59 1.18 15.81
CA ALA A 130 -10.88 0.80 16.37
C ALA A 130 -11.86 1.98 16.42
N THR A 131 -11.37 3.17 16.74
CA THR A 131 -12.25 4.35 16.81
C THR A 131 -12.70 4.84 15.43
N ILE A 132 -11.84 4.75 14.41
CA ILE A 132 -12.21 5.03 13.01
C ILE A 132 -13.23 3.98 12.53
N GLN A 133 -13.02 2.70 12.87
CA GLN A 133 -13.94 1.60 12.52
C GLN A 133 -15.32 1.73 13.19
N ASP A 134 -15.37 2.15 14.45
CA ASP A 134 -16.59 2.42 15.21
C ASP A 134 -17.18 3.83 14.94
N CYS A 135 -16.51 4.63 14.10
CA CYS A 135 -16.77 6.05 13.83
C CYS A 135 -16.95 6.94 15.08
N GLN A 136 -16.34 6.61 16.23
CA GLN A 136 -16.50 7.45 17.42
C GLN A 136 -15.69 8.74 17.26
N VAL A 137 -16.14 9.83 17.88
CA VAL A 137 -15.45 11.12 17.79
C VAL A 137 -14.22 11.10 18.71
N ILE A 138 -13.03 10.91 18.14
CA ILE A 138 -11.79 11.05 18.91
C ILE A 138 -11.53 12.53 19.22
N THR A 139 -11.58 12.91 20.50
CA THR A 139 -10.67 13.95 21.00
C THR A 139 -9.31 13.31 21.17
N THR A 140 -8.50 13.27 20.09
CA THR A 140 -7.16 12.67 20.11
C THR A 140 -6.31 13.36 21.17
N ALA A 141 -5.94 12.64 22.23
CA ALA A 141 -4.75 13.00 22.98
C ALA A 141 -3.58 12.86 22.00
N ALA A 142 -2.90 13.97 21.70
CA ALA A 142 -1.81 13.97 20.73
C ALA A 142 -0.76 12.93 21.15
N ILE A 143 -0.36 12.05 20.23
CA ILE A 143 0.76 11.14 20.44
C ILE A 143 1.97 12.03 20.78
N PRO A 144 2.56 11.91 21.97
CA PRO A 144 3.61 12.82 22.39
C PRO A 144 4.85 12.58 21.54
N VAL A 145 5.18 13.55 20.69
CA VAL A 145 6.47 13.59 20.00
C VAL A 145 7.57 13.56 21.07
N PRO A 146 8.55 12.64 21.01
CA PRO A 146 9.64 12.62 21.96
C PRO A 146 10.35 13.97 21.98
N GLU A 147 10.43 14.61 23.15
CA GLU A 147 11.15 15.86 23.30
C GLU A 147 12.62 15.62 22.97
N LEU A 148 13.05 16.06 21.78
CA LEU A 148 14.46 16.10 21.42
C LEU A 148 15.14 17.02 22.42
N ALA A 149 15.82 16.41 23.40
CA ALA A 149 16.59 17.09 24.41
C ALA A 149 17.68 17.94 23.74
N SER A 150 17.34 19.21 23.48
CA SER A 150 18.22 20.19 22.86
C SER A 150 19.32 20.56 23.85
N ALA A 151 20.40 19.78 23.86
CA ALA A 151 21.61 20.13 24.58
C ALA A 151 22.20 21.43 24.02
N ASN A 152 22.12 22.50 24.82
CA ASN A 152 22.87 23.76 24.73
C ASN A 152 23.19 24.24 26.15
#